data_AF-A0A1V6IFZ6-F1
#
_entry.id   AF-A0A1V6IFZ6-F1
#
_cell.length_a   1.000
_cell.length_b   1.000
_cell.length_c   1.000
_cell.angle_alpha   90.00
_cell.angle_beta   90.00
_cell.angle_gamma   90.00
#
_symmetry.space_group_name_H-M   'P 1'
#
loop_
_entity.id
_entity.type
_entity.pdbx_description
1 polymer ?
#
loop_
_entity_poly.entity_id
_entity_poly.type
_entity_poly.pdbx_seq_one_letter_code
_entity_poly.pdbx_strand_id
1 'polypeptide(L)' 'MNGLPLRLGAGEPVFGEDIEEVYQSWKKLVENKANTLYPGHGAPFNIKVIKRILSRKGYI' A
#
# COMPACT_ATOMS: atom_id res chain seq x y z
N MET A 1 5.24 -0.74 18.72
CA MET A 1 5.63 -2.10 18.27
C MET A 1 7.11 -2.28 18.57
N ASN A 2 7.50 -3.23 19.45
CA ASN A 2 8.89 -3.42 19.90
C ASN A 2 9.42 -4.84 19.60
N GLY A 3 8.99 -5.46 18.50
CA GLY A 3 9.31 -6.86 18.15
C GLY A 3 9.64 -7.03 16.67
N LEU A 4 9.60 -8.28 16.20
CA LEU A 4 9.82 -8.60 14.78
C LEU A 4 8.84 -7.84 13.86
N PRO A 5 9.26 -7.46 12.64
CA PRO A 5 8.39 -6.76 11.71
C PRO A 5 7.22 -7.65 11.30
N LEU A 6 6.02 -7.08 11.27
CA LEU A 6 4.79 -7.76 10.82
C LEU A 6 4.81 -8.10 9.33
N ARG A 7 5.67 -7.41 8.56
CA ARG A 7 5.88 -7.63 7.13
C ARG A 7 7.33 -7.30 6.79
N LEU A 8 7.96 -8.13 5.97
CA LEU A 8 9.36 -7.96 5.53
C LEU A 8 9.54 -6.97 4.38
N GLY A 9 8.47 -6.50 3.76
CA GLY A 9 8.53 -5.60 2.60
C GLY A 9 7.25 -4.79 2.41
N ALA A 10 7.18 -4.01 1.33
CA ALA A 10 5.99 -3.23 1.00
C ALA A 10 4.81 -4.14 0.60
N GLY A 11 3.59 -3.73 0.95
CA GLY A 11 2.39 -4.47 0.58
C GLY A 11 1.15 -3.98 1.33
N GLU A 12 0.09 -4.78 1.26
CA GLU A 12 -1.19 -4.54 1.97
C GLU A 12 -0.95 -4.32 3.48
N PRO A 13 -1.69 -3.42 4.14
CA PRO A 13 -1.65 -3.30 5.59
C PRO A 13 -1.93 -4.66 6.23
N VAL A 14 -1.16 -4.99 7.29
CA VAL A 14 -1.40 -6.22 8.07
C VAL A 14 -2.59 -6.04 9.02
N PHE A 15 -2.79 -4.80 9.48
CA PHE A 15 -3.92 -4.37 10.30
C PHE A 15 -4.61 -3.18 9.65
N GLY A 16 -5.92 -3.11 9.79
CA GLY A 16 -6.78 -2.03 9.29
C GLY A 16 -8.23 -2.32 9.62
N GLU A 17 -9.05 -1.27 9.70
CA GLU A 17 -10.48 -1.39 9.99
C GLU A 17 -11.29 -1.70 8.73
N ASP A 18 -11.01 -0.97 7.64
CA ASP A 18 -11.64 -1.13 6.34
C ASP A 18 -10.59 -1.25 5.23
N ILE A 19 -10.51 -2.42 4.63
CA ILE A 19 -9.55 -2.68 3.54
C ILE A 19 -10.02 -2.13 2.19
N GLU A 20 -11.34 -2.00 1.99
CA GLU A 20 -11.93 -1.43 0.78
C GLU A 20 -11.56 0.05 0.68
N GLU A 21 -11.73 0.80 1.77
CA GLU A 21 -11.38 2.22 1.83
C GLU A 21 -9.88 2.45 1.55
N VAL A 22 -9.01 1.56 2.04
CA VAL A 22 -7.58 1.59 1.77
C VAL A 22 -7.32 1.45 0.26
N TYR A 23 -7.95 0.48 -0.40
CA TYR A 23 -7.74 0.29 -1.84
C TYR A 23 -8.28 1.46 -2.67
N GLN A 24 -9.43 2.03 -2.31
CA GLN A 24 -9.95 3.23 -2.97
C GLN A 24 -9.01 4.43 -2.77
N SER A 25 -8.44 4.60 -1.58
CA SER A 25 -7.47 5.65 -1.30
C SER A 25 -6.16 5.45 -2.08
N TRP A 26 -5.68 4.21 -2.17
CA TRP A 26 -4.51 3.86 -2.97
C TRP A 26 -4.73 4.05 -4.47
N LYS A 27 -5.93 3.77 -4.98
CA LYS A 27 -6.31 4.04 -6.37
C LYS A 27 -6.10 5.52 -6.71
N LYS A 28 -6.53 6.43 -5.83
CA LYS A 28 -6.29 7.88 -5.99
C LYS A 28 -4.80 8.20 -6.14
N LEU A 29 -3.92 7.56 -5.38
CA LEU A 29 -2.47 7.77 -5.49
C LEU A 29 -1.92 7.33 -6.86
N VAL A 30 -2.39 6.19 -7.36
CA VAL A 30 -2.01 5.68 -8.69
C VAL A 30 -2.53 6.60 -9.80
N GLU A 31 -3.78 7.04 -9.72
CA GLU A 31 -4.41 7.95 -10.68
C GLU A 31 -3.72 9.32 -10.72
N ASN A 32 -3.27 9.81 -9.55
CA ASN A 32 -2.48 11.04 -9.44
C ASN A 32 -0.99 10.85 -9.79
N LYS A 33 -0.61 9.70 -10.35
CA LYS A 33 0.76 9.41 -10.84
C LYS A 33 1.84 9.58 -9.76
N ALA A 34 1.52 9.30 -8.50
CA ALA A 34 2.52 9.25 -7.44
C ALA A 34 3.61 8.22 -7.82
N ASN A 35 4.90 8.51 -7.58
CA ASN A 35 5.98 7.59 -7.96
C ASN A 35 6.54 6.78 -6.78
N THR A 36 6.69 7.42 -5.62
CA THR A 36 7.23 6.82 -4.39
C THR A 36 6.28 7.07 -3.25
N LEU A 37 5.97 6.03 -2.47
CA LEU A 37 5.17 6.12 -1.25
C LEU A 37 6.06 6.09 -0.01
N TYR A 38 5.81 7.01 0.91
CA TYR A 38 6.48 7.13 2.20
C TYR A 38 5.50 6.69 3.30
N PRO A 39 5.57 5.43 3.75
CA PRO A 39 4.66 4.95 4.79
C PRO A 39 5.04 5.55 6.15
N GLY A 40 4.08 5.57 7.08
CA GLY A 40 4.35 5.99 8.47
C GLY A 40 5.36 5.11 9.20
N HIS A 41 5.60 3.88 8.72
CA HIS A 41 6.63 2.98 9.22
C HIS A 41 7.26 2.16 8.08
N GLY A 42 8.57 1.93 8.15
CA GLY A 42 9.34 1.19 7.15
C GLY A 42 9.98 2.08 6.08
N ALA A 43 10.67 1.46 5.13
CA ALA A 43 11.34 2.19 4.06
C ALA A 43 10.35 2.68 2.99
N PRO A 44 10.63 3.82 2.33
CA PRO A 44 9.89 4.25 1.14
C PRO A 44 9.96 3.20 0.03
N PHE A 45 8.92 3.11 -0.79
CA PHE A 45 8.87 2.14 -1.88
C PHE A 45 8.16 2.69 -3.13
N ASN A 46 8.41 2.07 -4.28
CA ASN A 46 7.83 2.51 -5.55
C ASN A 46 6.34 2.16 -5.66
N ILE A 47 5.53 3.09 -6.19
CA ILE A 47 4.07 2.93 -6.36
C ILE A 47 3.66 1.66 -7.12
N LYS A 48 4.56 1.09 -7.94
CA LYS A 48 4.35 -0.14 -8.71
C LYS A 48 3.89 -1.31 -7.82
N VAL A 49 4.30 -1.35 -6.56
CA VAL A 49 3.85 -2.37 -5.59
C VAL A 49 2.34 -2.26 -5.37
N ILE A 50 1.84 -1.06 -5.06
CA ILE A 50 0.41 -0.79 -4.88
C ILE A 50 -0.35 -1.01 -6.17
N LYS A 51 0.17 -0.53 -7.30
CA LYS A 51 -0.46 -0.73 -8.61
C LYS A 51 -0.69 -2.22 -8.90
N ARG A 52 0.31 -3.07 -8.62
CA ARG A 52 0.19 -4.53 -8.79
C ARG A 52 -0.87 -5.14 -7.88
N ILE A 53 -0.98 -4.66 -6.63
CA ILE A 53 -1.99 -5.13 -5.68
C ILE A 53 -3.39 -4.77 -6.19
N LEU A 54 -3.61 -3.50 -6.55
CA LEU A 54 -4.90 -3.03 -7.05
C LEU A 54 -5.34 -3.78 -8.32
N SER A 55 -4.42 -4.06 -9.26
CA SER A 55 -4.74 -4.85 -10.45
C SER A 55 -5.12 -6.30 -10.13
N ARG A 56 -4.47 -6.94 -9.15
CA ARG A 56 -4.86 -8.29 -8.71
C ARG A 56 -6.22 -8.31 -8.01
N LYS A 57 -6.63 -7.19 -7.45
CA LYS A 57 -7.89 -7.02 -6.70
C LYS A 57 -9.02 -6.47 -7.56
N GLY A 58 -8.76 -6.09 -8.81
CA GLY A 58 -9.78 -5.59 -9.75
C GLY A 58 -10.17 -4.12 -9.59
N TYR A 59 -9.33 -3.29 -8.96
CA TYR A 59 -9.60 -1.86 -8.76
C TYR A 59 -9.16 -0.99 -9.94
N ILE A 60 -8.18 -1.49 -10.71
CA ILE A 60 -7.57 -0.88 -11.90
C ILE A 60 -7.06 -1.93 -12.88
#